data_AF-E3FZN2-F1
#
_entry.id   AF-E3FZN2-F1
#
_cell.length_a   1.000
_cell.length_b   1.000
_cell.length_c   1.000
_cell.angle_alpha   90.00
_cell.angle_beta   90.00
_cell.angle_gamma   90.00
#
_symmetry.space_group_name_H-M   'P 1'
#
loop_
_entity.id
_entity.type
_entity.pdbx_description
1 polymer ?
#
loop_
_entity_poly.entity_id
_entity_poly.type
_entity_poly.pdbx_seq_one_letter_code
_entity_poly.pdbx_strand_id
1 'polypeptide(L)'
;MPFLTLNGLTVPVVEGRRRQVSIGQDSRAFSGAYRLGRRAVRREWEFRTGPLSLDESEALRRLIMGDGHVLSFDTDNYTSRGLGQASGAGVLIPGGKFGSAMRFASNGSGSWALQLGPEWTTMHYRYDPGPAAWRHYIFRSDGSYWVQGLAVPPADGLSITSGTLTLTSFGISSDFDDVVAMPFRVPGTWIAELYAWHSARPWSSLPFLTAGGTFAPSEVKVLGEARDGEFVEFVRGGTRLVGERFDFTLREV
;
A
#
# COMPACT_ATOMS: atom_id res chain seq x y z
N MET A 1 -13.08 6.77 16.75
CA MET A 1 -12.79 6.28 15.39
C MET A 1 -12.09 7.40 14.63
N PRO A 2 -11.06 7.10 13.82
CA PRO A 2 -10.37 8.10 13.01
C PRO A 2 -11.28 8.70 11.94
N PHE A 3 -11.04 9.95 11.57
CA PHE A 3 -11.80 10.63 10.52
C PHE A 3 -11.55 10.01 9.14
N LEU A 4 -10.27 9.75 8.84
CA LEU A 4 -9.80 9.09 7.63
C LEU A 4 -8.74 8.04 7.97
N THR A 5 -8.85 6.89 7.32
CA THR A 5 -7.82 5.84 7.29
C THR A 5 -7.56 5.43 5.85
N LEU A 6 -6.31 5.10 5.52
CA LEU A 6 -5.90 4.58 4.22
C LEU A 6 -5.17 3.25 4.43
N ASN A 7 -5.74 2.15 3.92
CA ASN A 7 -5.26 0.79 4.23
C ASN A 7 -5.01 0.59 5.73
N GLY A 8 -5.94 1.09 6.56
CA GLY A 8 -5.89 1.00 8.01
C GLY A 8 -5.01 2.05 8.70
N LEU A 9 -4.17 2.78 7.95
CA LEU A 9 -3.33 3.84 8.51
C LEU A 9 -4.13 5.08 8.83
N THR A 10 -4.03 5.57 10.06
CA THR A 10 -4.70 6.80 10.48
C THR A 10 -4.05 8.02 9.81
N VAL A 11 -4.83 8.77 9.03
CA VAL A 11 -4.36 10.01 8.41
C VAL A 11 -4.76 11.20 9.28
N PRO A 12 -3.82 12.03 9.77
CA PRO A 12 -4.16 13.20 10.55
C PRO A 12 -4.70 14.28 9.62
N VAL A 13 -6.02 14.37 9.50
CA VAL A 13 -6.72 15.35 8.66
C VAL A 13 -7.14 16.54 9.51
N VAL A 14 -6.80 17.76 9.08
CA VAL A 14 -7.25 19.01 9.72
C VAL A 14 -8.43 19.65 9.00
N GLU A 15 -8.52 19.47 7.68
CA GLU A 15 -9.62 19.96 6.86
C GLU A 15 -10.02 18.91 5.84
N GLY A 16 -11.33 18.79 5.58
CA GLY A 16 -11.87 17.86 4.60
C GLY A 16 -13.08 18.44 3.87
N ARG A 17 -13.14 18.26 2.56
CA ARG A 17 -14.24 18.70 1.69
C ARG A 17 -14.65 17.57 0.78
N ARG A 18 -15.95 17.50 0.46
CA ARG A 18 -16.51 16.51 -0.46
C ARG A 18 -17.06 17.22 -1.69
N ARG A 19 -16.67 16.73 -2.86
CA ARG A 19 -17.16 17.17 -4.17
C ARG A 19 -17.80 15.98 -4.89
N GLN A 20 -18.87 16.24 -5.64
CA GLN A 20 -19.41 15.27 -6.59
C GLN A 20 -18.99 15.69 -8.00
N VAL A 21 -18.38 14.76 -8.74
CA VAL A 21 -17.95 14.96 -10.11
C VAL A 21 -18.86 14.15 -11.03
N SER A 22 -19.59 14.84 -11.90
CA SER A 22 -20.40 14.22 -12.96
C SER A 22 -19.52 13.84 -14.14
N ILE A 23 -19.53 12.57 -14.53
CA ILE A 23 -18.86 12.09 -15.74
C ILE A 23 -19.89 12.07 -16.87
N GLY A 24 -19.65 12.89 -17.89
CA GLY A 24 -20.54 13.09 -19.03
C GLY A 24 -20.44 14.51 -19.55
N GLN A 25 -20.81 14.72 -20.82
CA GLN A 25 -20.89 16.05 -21.41
C GLN A 25 -22.36 16.48 -21.41
N ASP A 26 -22.66 17.56 -20.70
CA ASP A 26 -23.95 18.22 -20.86
C ASP A 26 -23.89 19.04 -22.15
N SER A 27 -24.75 18.69 -23.11
CA SER A 27 -24.87 19.43 -24.36
C SER A 27 -26.32 19.88 -24.54
N ARG A 28 -26.49 21.10 -25.04
CA ARG A 28 -27.80 21.58 -25.51
C ARG A 28 -27.89 21.28 -27.00
N ALA A 29 -28.98 20.64 -27.42
CA ALA A 29 -29.28 20.52 -28.83
C ALA A 29 -29.65 21.91 -29.40
N PHE A 30 -29.47 22.08 -30.72
CA PHE A 30 -29.83 23.31 -31.43
C PHE A 30 -31.32 23.70 -31.28
N SER A 31 -32.18 22.74 -30.91
CA SER A 31 -33.61 22.92 -30.61
C SER A 31 -33.92 23.41 -29.19
N GLY A 32 -32.91 23.66 -28.35
CA GLY A 32 -33.10 24.05 -26.95
C GLY A 32 -33.41 22.88 -25.99
N ALA A 33 -33.57 21.66 -26.50
CA ALA A 33 -33.74 20.47 -25.68
C ALA A 33 -32.44 20.11 -24.95
N TYR A 34 -32.53 19.95 -23.63
CA TYR A 34 -31.41 19.58 -22.77
C TYR A 34 -31.09 18.08 -22.96
N ARG A 35 -29.89 17.75 -23.43
CA ARG A 35 -29.42 16.36 -23.50
C ARG A 35 -28.49 16.11 -22.32
N LEU A 36 -29.03 15.49 -21.27
CA LEU A 36 -28.25 14.98 -20.15
C LEU A 36 -27.45 13.76 -20.61
N GLY A 37 -26.16 13.96 -20.89
CA GLY A 37 -25.20 12.91 -21.22
C GLY A 37 -24.50 12.32 -20.00
N ARG A 38 -25.10 12.43 -18.80
CA ARG A 38 -24.50 11.99 -17.53
C ARG A 38 -24.43 10.46 -17.50
N ARG A 39 -23.22 9.91 -17.54
CA ARG A 39 -22.98 8.45 -17.53
C ARG A 39 -22.70 7.91 -16.12
N ALA A 40 -22.07 8.71 -15.26
CA ALA A 40 -21.80 8.33 -13.87
C ALA A 40 -21.62 9.56 -12.96
N VAL A 41 -21.75 9.35 -11.66
CA VAL A 41 -21.38 10.32 -10.61
C VAL A 41 -20.31 9.69 -9.76
N ARG A 42 -19.16 10.34 -9.64
CA ARG A 42 -18.09 9.91 -8.73
C ARG A 42 -17.95 10.89 -7.58
N ARG A 43 -17.64 10.36 -6.40
CA ARG A 43 -17.29 11.18 -5.24
C ARG A 43 -15.80 11.47 -5.26
N GLU A 44 -15.48 12.71 -4.96
CA GLU A 44 -14.12 13.18 -4.77
C GLU A 44 -14.06 13.85 -3.40
N TRP A 45 -12.96 13.60 -2.68
CA TRP A 45 -12.70 14.21 -1.40
C TRP A 45 -11.37 14.93 -1.45
N GLU A 46 -11.34 16.15 -0.94
CA GLU A 46 -10.13 16.95 -0.79
C GLU A 46 -9.83 17.06 0.70
N PHE A 47 -8.60 16.81 1.10
CA PHE A 47 -8.17 16.84 2.48
C PHE A 47 -6.89 17.63 2.64
N ARG A 48 -6.69 18.18 3.83
CA ARG A 48 -5.42 18.76 4.28
C ARG A 48 -4.90 17.99 5.48
N THR A 49 -3.63 17.60 5.44
CA THR A 49 -2.99 16.95 6.58
C THR A 49 -2.66 17.95 7.70
N GLY A 50 -2.62 17.46 8.94
CA GLY A 50 -1.91 18.14 10.02
C GLY A 50 -0.40 18.10 9.82
N PRO A 51 0.37 18.80 10.66
CA PRO A 51 1.83 18.77 10.56
C PRO A 51 2.37 17.35 10.84
N LEU A 52 3.10 16.83 9.86
CA LEU A 52 3.79 15.54 9.88
C LEU A 52 5.29 15.76 9.89
N SER A 53 6.06 14.84 10.48
CA SER A 53 7.52 14.84 10.26
C SER A 53 7.82 14.61 8.77
N LEU A 54 9.00 15.02 8.29
CA LEU A 54 9.37 14.90 6.87
C LEU A 54 9.30 13.44 6.37
N ASP A 55 9.79 12.50 7.18
CA ASP A 55 9.73 11.07 6.85
C ASP A 55 8.27 10.57 6.75
N GLU A 56 7.39 11.03 7.65
CA GLU A 56 5.97 10.68 7.60
C GLU A 56 5.25 11.35 6.42
N SER A 57 5.57 12.59 6.09
CA SER A 57 4.93 13.31 4.99
C SER A 57 5.30 12.70 3.65
N GLU A 58 6.57 12.34 3.44
CA GLU A 58 7.03 11.66 2.24
C GLU A 58 6.39 10.26 2.10
N ALA A 59 6.42 9.46 3.16
CA ALA A 59 5.82 8.13 3.14
C ALA A 59 4.30 8.19 2.88
N LEU A 60 3.60 9.15 3.49
CA LEU A 60 2.15 9.31 3.29
C LEU A 60 1.82 9.76 1.88
N ARG A 61 2.59 10.72 1.35
CA ARG A 61 2.46 11.21 -0.02
C ARG A 61 2.59 10.06 -1.02
N ARG A 62 3.65 9.25 -0.91
CA ARG A 62 3.87 8.10 -1.82
C ARG A 62 2.83 7.00 -1.64
N LEU A 63 2.37 6.75 -0.41
CA LEU A 63 1.24 5.86 -0.18
C LEU A 63 -0.04 6.35 -0.87
N ILE A 64 -0.39 7.64 -0.72
CA ILE A 64 -1.59 8.25 -1.34
C ILE A 64 -1.53 8.13 -2.87
N MET A 65 -0.37 8.35 -3.48
CA MET A 65 -0.16 8.18 -4.92
C MET A 65 -0.19 6.71 -5.37
N GLY A 66 -0.21 5.77 -4.42
CA GLY A 66 -0.25 4.34 -4.67
C GLY A 66 1.08 3.80 -5.19
N ASP A 67 2.20 4.42 -4.80
CA ASP A 67 3.53 4.00 -5.24
C ASP A 67 3.87 2.61 -4.68
N GLY A 68 4.28 1.71 -5.58
CA GLY A 68 4.65 0.35 -5.24
C GLY A 68 3.88 -0.71 -6.03
N HIS A 69 4.11 -1.95 -5.59
CA HIS A 69 3.64 -3.17 -6.24
C HIS A 69 3.04 -4.13 -5.22
N VAL A 70 2.02 -4.87 -5.65
CA VAL A 70 1.47 -6.00 -4.89
C VAL A 70 1.56 -7.23 -5.78
N LEU A 71 2.02 -8.35 -5.23
CA LEU A 71 1.99 -9.67 -5.84
C LEU A 71 1.06 -10.54 -4.99
N SER A 72 -0.21 -10.67 -5.42
CA SER A 72 -1.19 -11.46 -4.66
C SER A 72 -1.07 -12.95 -4.91
N PHE A 73 -0.50 -13.37 -6.04
CA PHE A 73 -0.36 -14.78 -6.43
C PHE A 73 -1.68 -15.57 -6.57
N ASP A 74 -2.82 -14.89 -6.56
CA ASP A 74 -4.14 -15.51 -6.70
C ASP A 74 -4.36 -16.16 -8.07
N THR A 75 -3.97 -15.45 -9.13
CA THR A 75 -4.24 -15.83 -10.53
C THR A 75 -2.98 -16.03 -11.34
N ASP A 76 -1.94 -15.26 -11.06
CA ASP A 76 -0.70 -15.20 -11.83
C ASP A 76 0.46 -14.67 -10.96
N ASN A 77 1.64 -14.51 -11.56
CA ASN A 77 2.84 -13.99 -10.92
C ASN A 77 3.18 -12.55 -11.34
N TYR A 78 2.20 -11.80 -11.87
CA TYR A 78 2.36 -10.39 -12.21
C TYR A 78 2.06 -9.51 -11.01
N THR A 79 2.78 -8.40 -10.91
CA THR A 79 2.45 -7.36 -9.93
C THR A 79 1.13 -6.68 -10.29
N SER A 80 0.52 -5.98 -9.34
CA SER A 80 -0.67 -5.14 -9.54
C SER A 80 -0.48 -4.04 -10.61
N ARG A 81 0.76 -3.77 -11.02
CA ARG A 81 1.14 -2.83 -12.08
C ARG A 81 1.48 -3.53 -13.41
N GLY A 82 1.26 -4.83 -13.52
CA GLY A 82 1.49 -5.62 -14.74
C GLY A 82 2.96 -5.97 -15.00
N LEU A 83 3.85 -5.78 -14.02
CA LEU A 83 5.23 -6.26 -14.15
C LEU A 83 5.31 -7.76 -13.85
N GLY A 84 5.81 -8.56 -14.81
CA GLY A 84 6.00 -9.99 -14.65
C GLY A 84 7.28 -10.35 -13.88
N GLN A 85 7.42 -11.64 -13.58
CA GLN A 85 8.63 -12.21 -12.98
C GLN A 85 9.83 -12.08 -13.94
N ALA A 86 10.93 -11.50 -13.45
CA ALA A 86 12.14 -11.28 -14.22
C ALA A 86 13.00 -12.56 -14.34
N SER A 87 13.04 -13.38 -13.30
CA SER A 87 13.76 -14.66 -13.32
C SER A 87 13.24 -15.64 -12.27
N GLY A 88 13.68 -16.90 -12.39
CA GLY A 88 13.35 -17.97 -11.46
C GLY A 88 12.08 -18.74 -11.82
N ALA A 89 11.76 -19.75 -11.02
CA ALA A 89 10.61 -20.63 -11.23
C ALA A 89 9.94 -20.93 -9.90
N GLY A 90 8.68 -20.53 -9.78
CA GLY A 90 7.78 -20.93 -8.70
C GLY A 90 6.47 -21.43 -9.29
N VAL A 91 5.67 -22.11 -8.48
CA VAL A 91 4.37 -22.64 -8.90
C VAL A 91 3.30 -22.06 -7.99
N LEU A 92 2.20 -21.63 -8.58
CA LEU A 92 1.02 -21.21 -7.82
C LEU A 92 0.33 -22.43 -7.21
N ILE A 93 0.08 -22.38 -5.92
CA ILE A 93 -0.60 -23.41 -5.16
C ILE A 93 -1.85 -22.85 -4.47
N PRO A 94 -2.92 -23.64 -4.29
CA PRO A 94 -4.04 -23.22 -3.44
C PRO A 94 -3.64 -23.21 -1.96
N GLY A 95 -4.36 -22.46 -1.14
CA GLY A 95 -4.17 -22.44 0.31
C GLY A 95 -3.21 -21.36 0.79
N GLY A 96 -3.12 -20.26 0.05
CA GLY A 96 -2.48 -19.02 0.51
C GLY A 96 -3.11 -18.49 1.80
N LYS A 97 -2.45 -17.51 2.42
CA LYS A 97 -3.05 -16.70 3.48
C LYS A 97 -4.33 -16.04 2.95
N PHE A 98 -4.30 -15.58 1.71
CA PHE A 98 -5.44 -15.05 0.96
C PHE A 98 -5.48 -15.73 -0.41
N GLY A 99 -6.32 -16.75 -0.57
CA GLY A 99 -6.49 -17.42 -1.86
C GLY A 99 -5.37 -18.41 -2.19
N SER A 100 -4.50 -18.05 -3.13
CA SER A 100 -3.38 -18.88 -3.60
C SER A 100 -2.03 -18.36 -3.09
N ALA A 101 -0.96 -19.12 -3.25
CA ALA A 101 0.39 -18.70 -2.88
C ALA A 101 1.41 -19.11 -3.93
N MET A 102 2.54 -18.41 -3.98
CA MET A 102 3.70 -18.80 -4.76
C MET A 102 4.57 -19.76 -3.95
N ARG A 103 4.73 -21.00 -4.42
CA ARG A 103 5.65 -21.98 -3.85
C ARG A 103 6.95 -22.02 -4.64
N PHE A 104 8.06 -21.92 -3.93
CA PHE A 104 9.39 -22.25 -4.44
C PHE A 104 9.82 -23.62 -3.91
N ALA A 105 10.30 -24.49 -4.79
CA ALA A 105 10.97 -25.74 -4.40
C ALA A 105 12.24 -25.42 -3.60
N SER A 106 12.77 -26.39 -2.84
CA SER A 106 13.99 -26.19 -2.04
C SER A 106 15.14 -25.57 -2.86
N ASN A 107 15.73 -24.49 -2.33
CA ASN A 107 16.77 -23.67 -2.98
C ASN A 107 16.31 -22.95 -4.27
N GLY A 108 15.01 -22.94 -4.54
CA GLY A 108 14.38 -22.18 -5.61
C GLY A 108 14.20 -20.71 -5.24
N SER A 109 14.12 -19.86 -6.26
CA SER A 109 13.91 -18.43 -6.12
C SER A 109 13.09 -17.87 -7.28
N GLY A 110 12.58 -16.65 -7.08
CA GLY A 110 11.92 -15.84 -8.10
C GLY A 110 12.19 -14.36 -7.87
N SER A 111 12.40 -13.60 -8.93
CA SER A 111 12.73 -12.17 -8.83
C SER A 111 11.85 -11.27 -9.70
N TRP A 112 11.66 -10.03 -9.26
CA TRP A 112 10.89 -8.98 -9.92
C TRP A 112 11.67 -7.66 -9.89
N ALA A 113 11.88 -7.05 -11.06
CA ALA A 113 12.65 -5.82 -11.22
C ALA A 113 11.81 -4.58 -10.88
N LEU A 114 11.44 -4.43 -9.61
CA LEU A 114 10.46 -3.44 -9.11
C LEU A 114 10.97 -1.98 -9.07
N GLN A 115 12.27 -1.75 -9.30
CA GLN A 115 12.89 -0.42 -9.26
C GLN A 115 12.68 0.32 -7.92
N LEU A 116 12.75 -0.39 -6.79
CA LEU A 116 12.40 0.16 -5.46
C LEU A 116 13.30 1.31 -4.95
N GLY A 117 14.40 1.63 -5.62
CA GLY A 117 15.35 2.65 -5.15
C GLY A 117 16.12 2.25 -3.88
N PRO A 118 16.83 3.21 -3.25
CA PRO A 118 17.63 2.95 -2.05
C PRO A 118 16.77 2.81 -0.77
N GLU A 119 15.60 3.43 -0.75
CA GLU A 119 14.68 3.39 0.38
C GLU A 119 13.43 2.61 0.01
N TRP A 120 13.15 1.59 0.81
CA TRP A 120 12.03 0.69 0.54
C TRP A 120 11.51 0.03 1.80
N THR A 121 10.28 -0.46 1.69
CA THR A 121 9.61 -1.30 2.69
C THR A 121 8.88 -2.40 1.96
N THR A 122 9.05 -3.64 2.40
CA THR A 122 8.30 -4.79 1.91
C THR A 122 7.46 -5.39 3.02
N MET A 123 6.29 -5.91 2.67
CA MET A 123 5.45 -6.72 3.54
C MET A 123 5.09 -8.01 2.80
N HIS A 124 5.02 -9.13 3.49
CA HIS A 124 4.60 -10.38 2.87
C HIS A 124 4.12 -11.40 3.90
N TYR A 125 3.41 -12.40 3.42
CA TYR A 125 3.19 -13.64 4.16
C TYR A 125 4.15 -14.71 3.71
N ARG A 126 4.68 -15.47 4.66
CA ARG A 126 5.40 -16.72 4.41
C ARG A 126 4.85 -17.81 5.30
N TYR A 127 4.62 -18.99 4.72
CA TYR A 127 4.15 -20.15 5.47
C TYR A 127 5.29 -20.72 6.32
N ASP A 128 5.05 -20.86 7.61
CA ASP A 128 5.98 -21.50 8.53
C ASP A 128 5.49 -22.94 8.82
N PRO A 129 6.22 -23.97 8.35
CA PRO A 129 5.80 -25.35 8.50
C PRO A 129 5.86 -25.85 9.95
N GLY A 130 6.65 -25.22 10.82
CA GLY A 130 6.75 -25.61 12.24
C GLY A 130 5.42 -25.43 13.00
N PRO A 131 4.90 -24.20 13.11
CA PRO A 131 3.58 -23.92 13.68
C PRO A 131 2.43 -24.19 12.68
N ALA A 132 2.73 -24.63 11.46
CA ALA A 132 1.78 -24.84 10.37
C ALA A 132 0.89 -23.60 10.09
N ALA A 133 1.48 -22.41 10.10
CA ALA A 133 0.76 -21.15 10.04
C ALA A 133 1.44 -20.11 9.15
N TRP A 134 0.62 -19.26 8.52
CA TRP A 134 1.09 -18.08 7.80
C TRP A 134 1.57 -17.01 8.77
N ARG A 135 2.79 -16.52 8.57
CA ARG A 135 3.39 -15.44 9.35
C ARG A 135 3.54 -14.19 8.49
N HIS A 136 3.16 -13.04 9.06
CA HIS A 136 3.37 -11.74 8.41
C HIS A 136 4.78 -11.23 8.70
N TYR A 137 5.42 -10.72 7.66
CA TYR A 137 6.76 -10.18 7.71
C TYR A 137 6.76 -8.77 7.15
N ILE A 138 7.49 -7.87 7.81
CA ILE A 138 7.78 -6.52 7.31
C ILE A 138 9.28 -6.34 7.34
N PHE A 139 9.85 -5.90 6.23
CA PHE A 139 11.28 -5.63 6.10
C PHE A 139 11.50 -4.26 5.48
N ARG A 140 12.52 -3.55 5.95
CA ARG A 140 12.82 -2.19 5.55
C ARG A 140 14.29 -2.03 5.19
N SER A 141 14.55 -1.10 4.30
CA SER A 141 15.89 -0.75 3.78
C SER A 141 16.97 -0.44 4.84
N ASP A 142 16.62 -0.11 6.08
CA ASP A 142 17.59 0.08 7.17
C ASP A 142 17.91 -1.19 7.97
N GLY A 143 17.47 -2.35 7.51
CA GLY A 143 17.67 -3.61 8.21
C GLY A 143 16.62 -3.88 9.28
N SER A 144 15.69 -2.96 9.55
CA SER A 144 14.62 -3.20 10.52
C SER A 144 13.67 -4.29 10.00
N TYR A 145 13.33 -5.22 10.88
CA TYR A 145 12.54 -6.40 10.53
C TYR A 145 11.48 -6.68 11.61
N TRP A 146 10.28 -7.04 11.18
CA TRP A 146 9.16 -7.36 12.06
C TRP A 146 8.47 -8.65 11.63
N VAL A 147 8.04 -9.44 12.61
CA VAL A 147 7.22 -10.64 12.42
C VAL A 147 5.95 -10.48 13.24
N GLN A 148 4.79 -10.59 12.59
CA GLN A 148 3.49 -10.37 13.23
C GLN A 148 3.41 -9.01 13.97
N GLY A 149 4.01 -7.97 13.38
CA GLY A 149 4.08 -6.62 13.96
C GLY A 149 5.11 -6.43 15.08
N LEU A 150 5.82 -7.48 15.51
CA LEU A 150 6.84 -7.41 16.56
C LEU A 150 8.25 -7.35 15.97
N ALA A 151 9.10 -6.45 16.48
CA ALA A 151 10.47 -6.31 16.01
C ALA A 151 11.30 -7.55 16.37
N VAL A 152 12.02 -8.10 15.39
CA VAL A 152 12.89 -9.27 15.57
C VAL A 152 14.15 -9.14 14.69
N PRO A 153 15.20 -9.95 14.90
CA PRO A 153 16.34 -9.99 13.99
C PRO A 153 15.92 -10.37 12.56
N PRO A 154 16.62 -9.87 11.52
CA PRO A 154 16.33 -10.23 10.14
C PRO A 154 16.37 -11.75 9.91
N ALA A 155 15.46 -12.24 9.08
CA ALA A 155 15.42 -13.62 8.63
C ALA A 155 15.46 -13.70 7.11
N ASP A 156 15.91 -14.84 6.60
CA ASP A 156 16.00 -15.09 5.15
C ASP A 156 14.61 -15.26 4.52
N GLY A 157 14.54 -15.14 3.20
CA GLY A 157 13.35 -15.46 2.41
C GLY A 157 12.96 -14.37 1.41
N LEU A 158 13.34 -13.12 1.70
CA LEU A 158 13.19 -11.98 0.81
C LEU A 158 14.44 -11.12 0.84
N SER A 159 14.92 -10.71 -0.32
CA SER A 159 16.00 -9.72 -0.43
C SER A 159 15.70 -8.69 -1.51
N ILE A 160 16.20 -7.47 -1.31
CA ILE A 160 16.19 -6.40 -2.32
C ILE A 160 17.63 -6.10 -2.71
N THR A 161 17.98 -6.29 -3.99
CA THR A 161 19.29 -5.92 -4.54
C THR A 161 19.08 -5.09 -5.80
N SER A 162 19.69 -3.91 -5.87
CA SER A 162 19.58 -3.00 -7.03
C SER A 162 18.12 -2.77 -7.49
N GLY A 163 17.21 -2.57 -6.54
CA GLY A 163 15.77 -2.35 -6.81
C GLY A 163 15.00 -3.60 -7.26
N THR A 164 15.63 -4.77 -7.30
CA THR A 164 14.99 -6.06 -7.63
C THR A 164 14.61 -6.79 -6.35
N LEU A 165 13.34 -7.15 -6.23
CA LEU A 165 12.84 -8.02 -5.17
C LEU A 165 13.07 -9.46 -5.54
N THR A 166 13.67 -10.25 -4.64
CA THR A 166 13.89 -11.67 -4.82
C THR A 166 13.32 -12.43 -3.64
N LEU A 167 12.42 -13.38 -3.91
CA LEU A 167 11.92 -14.36 -2.97
C LEU A 167 12.77 -15.62 -3.09
N THR A 168 13.20 -16.18 -1.96
CA THR A 168 14.12 -17.31 -1.92
C THR A 168 13.66 -18.34 -0.91
N SER A 169 13.87 -19.61 -1.24
CA SER A 169 13.75 -20.72 -0.30
C SER A 169 15.14 -21.30 -0.02
N PHE A 170 15.36 -21.83 1.19
CA PHE A 170 16.64 -22.42 1.59
C PHE A 170 16.40 -23.73 2.31
N GLY A 171 17.00 -24.82 1.82
CA GLY A 171 16.94 -26.16 2.42
C GLY A 171 15.57 -26.86 2.31
N ILE A 172 14.46 -26.12 2.34
CA ILE A 172 13.08 -26.61 2.22
C ILE A 172 12.28 -25.73 1.25
N SER A 173 11.17 -26.24 0.74
CA SER A 173 10.21 -25.41 -0.02
C SER A 173 9.68 -24.27 0.85
N SER A 174 9.41 -23.13 0.25
CA SER A 174 8.80 -21.98 0.94
C SER A 174 7.65 -21.41 0.13
N ASP A 175 6.57 -21.09 0.82
CA ASP A 175 5.35 -20.56 0.23
C ASP A 175 5.23 -19.10 0.65
N PHE A 176 4.98 -18.22 -0.32
CA PHE A 176 4.83 -16.78 -0.15
C PHE A 176 3.48 -16.32 -0.66
N ASP A 177 2.91 -15.34 0.02
CA ASP A 177 1.62 -14.78 -0.34
C ASP A 177 1.57 -13.27 -0.04
N ASP A 178 0.74 -12.55 -0.79
CA ASP A 178 0.41 -11.14 -0.70
C ASP A 178 1.62 -10.23 -0.42
N VAL A 179 2.60 -10.29 -1.34
CA VAL A 179 3.86 -9.55 -1.23
C VAL A 179 3.63 -8.12 -1.70
N VAL A 180 3.79 -7.17 -0.78
CA VAL A 180 3.71 -5.73 -1.02
C VAL A 180 5.11 -5.14 -1.00
N ALA A 181 5.46 -4.35 -2.00
CA ALA A 181 6.74 -3.66 -2.09
C ALA A 181 6.51 -2.16 -2.35
N MET A 182 6.93 -1.35 -1.40
CA MET A 182 6.81 0.11 -1.42
C MET A 182 8.20 0.73 -1.65
N PRO A 183 8.37 1.63 -2.65
CA PRO A 183 9.64 2.27 -2.98
C PRO A 183 9.90 3.46 -2.04
N PHE A 184 9.58 3.30 -0.76
CA PHE A 184 9.83 4.27 0.30
C PHE A 184 9.89 3.61 1.65
N ARG A 185 10.49 4.31 2.59
CA ARG A 185 10.60 3.90 3.97
C ARG A 185 9.31 4.22 4.72
N VAL A 186 8.65 3.19 5.23
CA VAL A 186 7.51 3.36 6.13
C VAL A 186 8.02 3.76 7.54
N PRO A 187 7.42 4.77 8.18
CA PRO A 187 7.70 5.14 9.56
C PRO A 187 7.46 3.97 10.52
N GLY A 188 8.35 3.80 11.51
CA GLY A 188 8.21 2.70 12.48
C GLY A 188 6.90 2.76 13.28
N THR A 189 6.33 3.95 13.44
CA THR A 189 5.04 4.20 14.10
C THR A 189 3.84 3.57 13.37
N TRP A 190 3.98 3.26 12.08
CA TRP A 190 2.90 2.70 11.26
C TRP A 190 2.84 1.18 11.28
N ILE A 191 3.89 0.51 11.77
CA ILE A 191 4.06 -0.94 11.67
C ILE A 191 2.90 -1.71 12.31
N ALA A 192 2.46 -1.29 13.50
CA ALA A 192 1.35 -1.93 14.19
C ALA A 192 0.03 -1.80 13.43
N GLU A 193 -0.26 -0.62 12.86
CA GLU A 193 -1.47 -0.36 12.08
C GLU A 193 -1.45 -1.13 10.75
N LEU A 194 -0.29 -1.15 10.05
CA LEU A 194 -0.10 -1.92 8.82
C LEU A 194 -0.32 -3.41 9.05
N TYR A 195 0.29 -3.97 10.09
CA TYR A 195 0.10 -5.38 10.44
C TYR A 195 -1.36 -5.67 10.80
N ALA A 196 -1.98 -4.86 11.66
CA ALA A 196 -3.37 -5.04 12.06
C ALA A 196 -4.32 -5.04 10.85
N TRP A 197 -4.10 -4.14 9.89
CA TRP A 197 -4.91 -4.09 8.68
C TRP A 197 -4.64 -5.27 7.74
N HIS A 198 -3.37 -5.51 7.39
CA HIS A 198 -2.96 -6.54 6.42
C HIS A 198 -3.21 -7.97 6.95
N SER A 199 -3.23 -8.18 8.26
CA SER A 199 -3.59 -9.49 8.85
C SER A 199 -5.05 -9.89 8.68
N ALA A 200 -5.93 -8.91 8.54
CA ALA A 200 -7.37 -9.12 8.44
C ALA A 200 -7.84 -9.31 6.99
N ARG A 201 -7.06 -8.86 5.99
CA ARG A 201 -7.47 -8.81 4.59
C ARG A 201 -6.28 -8.67 3.65
N PRO A 202 -6.41 -9.09 2.37
CA PRO A 202 -5.36 -8.88 1.38
C PRO A 202 -5.11 -7.39 1.13
N TRP A 203 -3.89 -7.06 0.73
CA TRP A 203 -3.50 -5.70 0.40
C TRP A 203 -4.18 -5.22 -0.88
N SER A 204 -4.62 -3.95 -0.88
CA SER A 204 -5.30 -3.38 -2.04
C SER A 204 -4.33 -3.29 -3.22
N SER A 205 -4.75 -3.79 -4.39
CA SER A 205 -3.92 -3.74 -5.59
C SER A 205 -3.56 -2.29 -5.94
N LEU A 206 -2.29 -1.92 -5.75
CA LEU A 206 -1.80 -0.57 -6.01
C LEU A 206 -1.94 -0.23 -7.50
N PRO A 207 -2.39 0.99 -7.87
CA PRO A 207 -2.43 2.22 -7.05
C PRO A 207 -3.67 2.40 -6.15
N PHE A 208 -4.58 1.45 -6.11
CA PHE A 208 -5.83 1.63 -5.37
C PHE A 208 -5.62 1.41 -3.88
N LEU A 209 -6.27 2.26 -3.09
CA LEU A 209 -6.28 2.17 -1.64
C LEU A 209 -7.71 1.92 -1.14
N THR A 210 -7.82 1.40 0.07
CA THR A 210 -9.07 1.31 0.81
C THR A 210 -9.12 2.46 1.80
N ALA A 211 -10.02 3.41 1.56
CA ALA A 211 -10.27 4.52 2.46
C ALA A 211 -11.43 4.20 3.41
N GLY A 212 -11.22 4.37 4.71
CA GLY A 212 -12.23 4.17 5.75
C GLY A 212 -12.24 5.29 6.78
N GLY A 213 -13.13 5.21 7.76
CA GLY A 213 -13.29 6.24 8.81
C GLY A 213 -14.58 7.02 8.67
N THR A 214 -14.78 8.03 9.52
CA THR A 214 -16.07 8.73 9.63
C THR A 214 -16.36 9.69 8.47
N PHE A 215 -15.41 9.93 7.55
CA PHE A 215 -15.63 10.78 6.37
C PHE A 215 -16.61 10.17 5.34
N ALA A 216 -16.82 8.85 5.40
CA ALA A 216 -17.70 8.09 4.52
C ALA A 216 -18.52 7.06 5.33
N PRO A 217 -19.72 6.65 4.84
CA PRO A 217 -20.57 5.71 5.56
C PRO A 217 -20.03 4.26 5.57
N SER A 218 -19.14 3.94 4.64
CA SER A 218 -18.49 2.64 4.50
C SER A 218 -17.06 2.83 4.00
N GLU A 219 -16.26 1.78 4.05
CA GLU A 219 -14.99 1.76 3.31
C GLU A 219 -15.24 1.92 1.81
N VAL A 220 -14.34 2.63 1.13
CA VAL A 220 -14.42 2.96 -0.30
C VAL A 220 -13.07 2.72 -0.94
N LYS A 221 -13.07 2.11 -2.13
CA LYS A 221 -11.86 2.00 -2.96
C LYS A 221 -11.57 3.34 -3.62
N VAL A 222 -10.37 3.85 -3.44
CA VAL A 222 -9.98 5.18 -3.93
C VAL A 222 -8.67 5.15 -4.70
N LEU A 223 -8.50 6.16 -5.54
CA LEU A 223 -7.22 6.57 -6.12
C LEU A 223 -6.84 7.93 -5.51
N GLY A 224 -5.60 8.07 -5.05
CA GLY A 224 -5.12 9.30 -4.42
C GLY A 224 -4.21 10.13 -5.33
N GLU A 225 -4.19 11.43 -5.06
CA GLU A 225 -3.29 12.41 -5.67
C GLU A 225 -2.83 13.35 -4.55
N ALA A 226 -1.52 13.53 -4.36
CA ALA A 226 -0.97 14.40 -3.32
C ALA A 226 -0.32 15.64 -3.94
N ARG A 227 -0.57 16.82 -3.37
CA ARG A 227 -0.02 18.12 -3.82
C ARG A 227 1.16 18.54 -2.98
N ASP A 228 1.97 19.47 -3.48
CA ASP A 228 3.10 20.03 -2.72
C ASP A 228 2.67 20.53 -1.33
N GLY A 229 3.55 20.36 -0.36
CA GLY A 229 3.29 20.79 1.01
C GLY A 229 3.99 22.09 1.40
N GLU A 230 3.61 22.56 2.58
CA GLU A 230 4.17 23.73 3.23
C GLU A 230 4.98 23.27 4.44
N PHE A 231 6.23 23.74 4.54
CA PHE A 231 7.03 23.51 5.74
C PHE A 231 6.45 24.28 6.92
N VAL A 232 6.18 23.55 7.99
CA VAL A 232 5.60 24.08 9.20
C VAL A 232 6.34 23.54 10.40
N GLU A 233 6.51 24.41 11.37
CA GLU A 233 7.14 24.06 12.62
C GLU A 233 6.06 23.74 13.66
N PHE A 234 6.26 22.66 14.42
CA PHE A 234 5.27 22.16 15.36
C PHE A 234 5.93 21.44 16.53
N VAL A 235 5.17 21.26 17.61
CA VAL A 235 5.63 20.55 18.80
C VAL A 235 5.00 19.16 18.83
N ARG A 236 5.84 18.13 18.93
CA ARG A 236 5.39 16.74 19.15
C ARG A 236 6.23 16.12 20.26
N GLY A 237 5.57 15.57 21.28
CA GLY A 237 6.27 14.98 22.44
C GLY A 237 7.19 15.97 23.16
N GLY A 238 6.80 17.26 23.22
CA GLY A 238 7.60 18.33 23.84
C GLY A 238 8.82 18.78 23.02
N THR A 239 9.09 18.19 21.86
CA THR A 239 10.20 18.58 20.97
C THR A 239 9.68 19.43 19.82
N ARG A 240 10.40 20.51 19.51
CA ARG A 240 10.15 21.40 18.37
C ARG A 240 10.73 20.76 17.11
N LEU A 241 9.89 20.50 16.12
CA LEU A 241 10.25 19.83 14.87
C LEU A 241 9.83 20.71 13.69
N VAL A 242 10.61 20.62 12.61
CA VAL A 242 10.18 21.10 11.29
C VAL A 242 9.59 19.92 10.54
N GLY A 243 8.41 20.10 9.98
CA GLY A 243 7.72 19.10 9.21
C GLY A 243 6.96 19.72 8.05
N GLU A 244 6.00 18.97 7.53
CA GLU A 244 5.22 19.36 6.36
C GLU A 244 3.73 19.09 6.60
N ARG A 245 2.90 19.99 6.07
CA ARG A 245 1.47 19.74 5.86
C ARG A 245 1.18 19.88 4.37
N PHE A 246 0.29 19.06 3.83
CA PHE A 246 -0.01 19.10 2.41
C PHE A 246 -1.47 18.75 2.14
N ASP A 247 -1.94 19.18 0.96
CA ASP A 247 -3.27 18.86 0.47
C ASP A 247 -3.23 17.60 -0.40
N PHE A 248 -4.29 16.80 -0.35
CA PHE A 248 -4.44 15.63 -1.21
C PHE A 248 -5.90 15.40 -1.59
N THR A 249 -6.09 14.67 -2.68
CA THR A 249 -7.40 14.34 -3.21
C THR A 249 -7.55 12.82 -3.27
N LEU A 250 -8.72 12.32 -2.86
CA LEU A 250 -9.12 10.92 -3.06
C LEU A 250 -10.30 10.87 -4.01
N ARG A 251 -10.21 10.05 -5.06
CA ARG A 251 -11.29 9.82 -6.03
C ARG A 251 -11.82 8.40 -5.88
N GLU A 252 -13.13 8.27 -5.74
CA GLU A 252 -13.80 6.96 -5.77
C GLU A 252 -13.64 6.31 -7.15
N VAL A 253 -13.41 4.99 -7.16
CA VAL A 253 -13.16 4.19 -8.38
C VAL A 253 -14.39 3.43 -8.81
#